data_AF-A0A822YE24-F1
#
_entry.id   AF-A0A822YE24-F1
#
_cell.length_a   1.000
_cell.length_b   1.000
_cell.length_c   1.000
_cell.angle_alpha   90.00
_cell.angle_beta   90.00
_cell.angle_gamma   90.00
#
_symmetry.space_group_name_H-M   'P 1'
#
loop_
_entity.id
_entity.type
_entity.pdbx_description
1 polymer ?
#
loop_
_entity_poly.entity_id
_entity_poly.type
_entity_poly.pdbx_seq_one_letter_code
_entity_poly.pdbx_strand_id
1 'polypeptide(L)'
;MITSELLPVRMSFPLADAKHLIGRRFSDASVQSDVKLWPFKVIAGPGDRPKILVTYKGKEKQFAPEEISSMVLMKMREIAEAYLGSTVKNAVVTVPAYFNDSQRQATMDAGVIAGLTVLRIINESSAAAIAYGLDTKALSRDEVKDVLIFDLGGGALDASFLIESGRRSH
;
A
#
# COMPACT_ATOMS: atom_id res chain seq x y z
N MET A 1 -1.56 15.98 -13.93
CA MET A 1 -0.45 15.36 -14.67
C MET A 1 0.80 15.51 -13.80
N ILE A 2 1.04 14.55 -12.90
CA ILE A 2 2.22 14.56 -12.01
C ILE A 2 3.38 14.04 -12.88
N THR A 3 4.19 14.97 -13.40
CA THR A 3 5.30 14.64 -14.31
C THR A 3 6.45 13.97 -13.55
N SER A 4 7.24 13.18 -14.28
CA SER A 4 8.44 12.47 -13.82
C SER A 4 9.52 13.36 -13.16
N GLU A 5 9.38 14.67 -13.19
CA GLU A 5 10.30 15.62 -12.54
C GLU A 5 10.24 15.64 -11.01
N LEU A 6 9.22 15.04 -10.39
CA LEU A 6 9.09 14.94 -8.93
C LEU A 6 9.75 13.67 -8.35
N LEU A 7 10.27 12.77 -9.20
CA LEU A 7 11.00 11.57 -8.78
C LEU A 7 12.32 11.82 -8.03
N PRO A 8 13.07 12.94 -8.22
CA PRO A 8 14.27 13.22 -7.45
C PRO A 8 14.01 14.20 -6.31
N VAL A 9 12.77 14.30 -5.79
CA VAL A 9 12.63 14.80 -4.42
C VAL A 9 13.38 13.79 -3.58
N ARG A 10 14.56 14.16 -3.08
CA ARG A 10 15.15 13.55 -1.88
C ARG A 10 14.15 13.79 -0.76
N MET A 11 13.09 12.99 -0.79
CA MET A 11 12.10 12.95 0.23
C MET A 11 12.85 12.37 1.42
N SER A 12 13.23 13.22 2.37
CA SER A 12 13.45 12.84 3.76
C SER A 12 12.11 12.44 4.40
N PHE A 13 11.32 11.64 3.66
CA PHE A 13 10.01 11.11 3.97
C PHE A 13 10.22 9.60 3.94
N PRO A 14 10.15 8.90 5.08
CA PRO A 14 10.03 7.46 5.05
C PRO A 14 8.71 7.14 4.35
N LEU A 15 8.78 6.62 3.12
CA LEU A 15 7.63 6.20 2.31
C LEU A 15 6.68 5.25 3.05
N ALA A 16 7.21 4.55 4.06
CA ALA A 16 6.47 3.72 5.01
C ALA A 16 5.35 4.50 5.74
N ASP A 17 5.49 5.81 5.92
CA ASP A 17 4.56 6.62 6.71
C ASP A 17 3.31 7.04 5.92
N ALA A 18 3.37 7.10 4.58
CA ALA A 18 2.20 7.47 3.77
C ALA A 18 1.03 6.48 3.92
N LYS A 19 1.33 5.20 4.18
CA LYS A 19 0.31 4.16 4.42
C LYS A 19 -0.51 4.43 5.70
N HIS A 20 0.03 5.20 6.64
CA HIS A 20 -0.67 5.58 7.86
C HIS A 20 -1.70 6.70 7.61
N LEU A 21 -1.60 7.41 6.48
CA LEU A 21 -2.51 8.49 6.09
C LEU A 21 -3.54 8.07 5.04
N ILE A 22 -3.23 7.07 4.22
CA ILE A 22 -4.08 6.68 3.10
C ILE A 22 -5.46 6.24 3.57
N GLY A 23 -6.52 6.76 2.94
CA GLY A 23 -7.91 6.46 3.27
C GLY A 23 -8.41 6.89 4.65
N ARG A 24 -7.62 7.65 5.42
CA ARG A 24 -7.97 8.18 6.75
C ARG A 24 -8.45 9.63 6.70
N ARG A 25 -8.99 10.10 7.81
CA ARG A 25 -9.32 11.52 8.03
C ARG A 25 -8.20 12.21 8.78
N PHE A 26 -7.97 13.48 8.49
CA PHE A 26 -6.99 14.27 9.22
C PHE A 26 -7.35 14.36 10.70
N SER A 27 -8.64 14.48 11.04
CA SER A 27 -9.11 14.52 12.43
C SER A 27 -8.97 13.20 13.21
N ASP A 28 -8.65 12.07 12.57
CA ASP A 28 -8.53 10.78 13.25
C ASP A 28 -7.45 10.85 14.34
N ALA A 29 -7.76 10.34 15.54
CA ALA A 29 -6.86 10.41 16.70
C ALA A 29 -5.48 9.77 16.43
N SER A 30 -5.47 8.68 15.66
CA SER A 30 -4.23 8.04 15.20
C SER A 30 -3.42 8.97 14.30
N VAL A 31 -4.06 9.66 13.35
CA VAL A 31 -3.38 10.60 12.44
C VAL A 31 -2.83 11.78 13.23
N GLN A 32 -3.61 12.34 14.16
CA GLN A 32 -3.15 13.44 15.02
C GLN A 32 -1.98 13.04 15.94
N SER A 33 -1.86 11.76 16.28
CA SER A 33 -0.74 11.24 17.07
C SER A 33 0.51 11.09 16.19
N ASP A 34 0.36 10.50 15.01
CA ASP A 34 1.47 10.26 14.07
C ASP A 34 2.05 11.57 13.50
N VAL A 35 1.21 12.57 13.20
CA VAL A 35 1.63 13.88 12.66
C VAL A 35 2.60 14.62 13.59
N LYS A 36 2.57 14.36 14.90
CA LYS A 36 3.49 14.97 15.86
C LYS A 36 4.92 14.41 15.78
N LEU A 37 5.06 13.20 15.22
CA LEU A 37 6.33 12.48 15.13
C LEU A 37 7.01 12.69 13.78
N TRP A 38 6.27 13.11 12.76
CA TRP A 38 6.79 13.23 11.41
C TRP A 38 7.62 14.50 11.19
N PRO A 39 8.68 14.42 10.39
CA PRO A 39 9.51 15.58 10.03
C PRO A 39 8.88 16.47 8.95
N PHE A 40 7.62 16.20 8.56
CA PHE A 40 6.89 16.90 7.51
C PHE A 40 5.52 17.37 8.00
N LYS A 41 4.99 18.41 7.38
CA LYS A 41 3.71 18.99 7.76
C LYS A 41 2.57 18.28 7.04
N VAL A 42 1.58 17.85 7.82
CA VAL A 42 0.29 17.37 7.31
C VAL A 42 -0.79 18.39 7.67
N ILE A 43 -1.67 18.69 6.73
CA ILE A 43 -2.78 19.64 6.90
C ILE A 43 -4.11 18.99 6.55
N ALA A 44 -5.20 19.53 7.08
CA ALA A 44 -6.54 19.16 6.66
C ALA A 44 -6.82 19.68 5.24
N GLY A 45 -7.23 18.78 4.35
CA GLY A 45 -7.74 19.09 3.03
C GLY A 45 -9.28 19.06 2.97
N PRO A 46 -9.85 19.23 1.77
CA PRO A 46 -11.30 19.15 1.57
C PRO A 46 -11.88 17.82 2.06
N GLY A 47 -13.03 17.89 2.74
CA GLY A 47 -13.68 16.69 3.30
C GLY A 47 -12.91 16.03 4.44
N ASP A 48 -12.01 16.78 5.10
CA ASP A 48 -11.16 16.31 6.19
C ASP A 48 -10.15 15.22 5.75
N ARG A 49 -9.79 15.19 4.46
CA ARG A 49 -8.74 14.29 3.96
C ARG A 49 -7.36 14.88 4.27
N PRO A 50 -6.42 14.12 4.84
CA PRO A 50 -5.08 14.63 5.11
C PRO A 50 -4.35 14.99 3.81
N LYS A 51 -3.54 16.05 3.83
CA LYS A 51 -2.63 16.41 2.76
C LYS A 51 -1.23 16.65 3.29
N ILE A 52 -0.23 16.13 2.60
CA ILE A 52 1.18 16.29 2.93
C ILE A 52 1.68 17.56 2.22
N LEU A 53 2.23 18.50 2.99
CA LEU A 53 2.81 19.73 2.48
C LEU A 53 4.30 19.53 2.24
N VAL A 54 4.74 19.73 1.00
CA VAL A 54 6.14 19.56 0.58
C VAL A 54 6.62 20.83 -0.09
N THR A 55 7.81 21.30 0.28
CA THR A 55 8.49 22.38 -0.42
C THR A 55 9.31 21.80 -1.58
N TYR A 56 8.93 22.12 -2.82
CA TYR A 56 9.62 21.67 -4.01
C TYR A 56 10.00 22.85 -4.90
N LYS A 57 11.30 22.96 -5.24
CA LYS A 57 11.86 24.08 -6.02
C LYS A 57 11.43 25.46 -5.47
N GLY A 58 11.44 25.60 -4.14
CA GLY A 58 11.04 26.84 -3.45
C GLY A 58 9.54 27.14 -3.41
N LYS A 59 8.69 26.23 -3.90
CA LYS A 59 7.22 26.37 -3.87
C LYS A 59 6.61 25.29 -2.98
N GLU A 60 5.65 25.69 -2.15
CA GLU A 60 4.83 24.72 -1.42
C GLU A 60 3.89 23.99 -2.38
N LYS A 61 3.84 22.67 -2.23
CA LYS A 61 2.91 21.78 -2.93
C LYS A 61 2.21 20.91 -1.90
N GLN A 62 0.94 20.63 -2.16
CA GLN A 62 0.14 19.75 -1.34
C GLN A 62 -0.13 18.48 -2.12
N PHE A 63 0.12 17.34 -1.48
CA PHE A 63 -0.14 16.02 -2.05
C PHE A 63 -1.12 15.25 -1.18
N ALA A 64 -2.07 14.58 -1.81
CA ALA A 64 -2.86 13.56 -1.16
C ALA A 64 -1.98 12.30 -0.90
N PRO A 65 -2.26 11.50 0.14
CA PRO A 65 -1.53 10.27 0.40
C PRO A 65 -1.49 9.33 -0.81
N GLU A 66 -2.59 9.24 -1.56
CA GLU A 66 -2.71 8.42 -2.76
C GLU A 66 -1.77 8.89 -3.88
N GLU A 67 -1.53 10.20 -4.00
CA GLU A 67 -0.57 10.75 -4.98
C GLU A 67 0.86 10.36 -4.61
N ILE A 68 1.23 10.41 -3.32
CA ILE A 68 2.55 9.96 -2.86
C ILE A 68 2.71 8.45 -3.08
N SER A 69 1.72 7.64 -2.72
CA SER A 69 1.73 6.20 -2.97
C SER A 69 1.83 5.88 -4.47
N SER A 70 1.17 6.66 -5.33
CA SER A 70 1.26 6.47 -6.78
C SER A 70 2.68 6.67 -7.31
N MET A 71 3.47 7.58 -6.72
CA MET A 71 4.87 7.79 -7.12
C MET A 71 5.72 6.55 -6.86
N VAL A 72 5.46 5.84 -5.76
CA VAL A 72 6.12 4.56 -5.47
C VAL A 72 5.69 3.49 -6.47
N LEU A 73 4.39 3.37 -6.75
CA LEU A 73 3.87 2.40 -7.69
C LEU A 73 4.39 2.64 -9.12
N MET A 74 4.48 3.91 -9.55
CA MET A 74 5.13 4.28 -10.81
C MET A 74 6.58 3.81 -10.83
N LYS A 75 7.33 4.02 -9.74
CA LYS A 75 8.73 3.59 -9.68
C LYS A 75 8.88 2.08 -9.73
N MET A 76 8.01 1.34 -9.05
CA MET A 76 7.99 -0.13 -9.09
C MET A 76 7.62 -0.63 -10.49
N ARG A 77 6.67 0.02 -11.17
CA ARG A 77 6.35 -0.28 -12.57
C ARG A 77 7.57 -0.07 -13.48
N GLU A 78 8.23 1.08 -13.39
CA GLU A 78 9.44 1.36 -14.19
C GLU A 78 10.52 0.30 -14.02
N ILE A 79 10.76 -0.16 -12.78
CA ILE A 79 11.73 -1.22 -12.48
C ILE A 79 11.30 -2.54 -13.13
N ALA A 80 10.02 -2.90 -13.03
CA ALA A 80 9.49 -4.11 -13.65
C ALA A 80 9.55 -4.05 -15.19
N GLU A 81 9.22 -2.90 -15.79
CA GLU A 81 9.29 -2.67 -17.23
C GLU A 81 10.72 -2.75 -17.75
N ALA A 82 11.68 -2.18 -17.01
CA ALA A 82 13.10 -2.28 -17.35
C ALA A 82 13.63 -3.73 -17.27
N TYR A 83 13.15 -4.52 -16.30
CA TYR A 83 13.51 -5.93 -16.17
C TYR A 83 12.89 -6.81 -17.26
N LEU A 84 11.61 -6.57 -17.60
CA LEU A 84 10.85 -7.37 -18.57
C LEU A 84 11.05 -6.94 -20.03
N GLY A 85 11.57 -5.73 -20.28
CA GLY A 85 11.68 -5.15 -21.61
C GLY A 85 10.32 -4.86 -22.27
N SER A 86 9.24 -4.79 -21.50
CA SER A 86 7.88 -4.61 -22.00
C SER A 86 7.04 -3.79 -21.02
N THR A 87 5.94 -3.20 -21.51
CA THR A 87 5.06 -2.35 -20.69
C THR A 87 4.25 -3.16 -19.70
N VAL A 88 4.17 -2.70 -18.44
CA VAL A 88 3.39 -3.33 -17.38
C VAL A 88 2.11 -2.52 -17.15
N LYS A 89 0.95 -3.11 -17.48
CA LYS A 89 -0.35 -2.42 -17.39
C LYS A 89 -1.22 -2.88 -16.23
N ASN A 90 -1.06 -4.13 -15.81
CA ASN A 90 -1.94 -4.75 -14.81
C ASN A 90 -1.12 -5.11 -13.57
N ALA A 91 -1.71 -4.91 -12.40
CA ALA A 91 -1.07 -5.26 -11.13
C ALA A 91 -2.09 -5.82 -10.13
N VAL A 92 -1.59 -6.69 -9.26
CA VAL A 92 -2.22 -7.02 -7.98
C VAL A 92 -1.43 -6.28 -6.92
N VAL A 93 -2.12 -5.58 -6.03
CA VAL A 93 -1.48 -4.78 -4.98
C VAL A 93 -1.86 -5.35 -3.62
N THR A 94 -0.87 -5.47 -2.73
CA THR A 94 -1.07 -5.98 -1.37
C THR A 94 -1.36 -4.81 -0.42
N VAL A 95 -2.15 -5.09 0.62
CA VAL A 95 -2.40 -4.16 1.74
C VAL A 95 -2.43 -4.90 3.08
N PRO A 96 -2.24 -4.21 4.22
CA PRO A 96 -2.40 -4.84 5.53
C PRO A 96 -3.80 -5.42 5.73
N ALA A 97 -3.90 -6.54 6.45
CA ALA A 97 -5.17 -7.24 6.63
C ALA A 97 -6.25 -6.39 7.33
N TYR A 98 -5.85 -5.46 8.20
CA TYR A 98 -6.74 -4.55 8.93
C TYR A 98 -7.17 -3.31 8.11
N PHE A 99 -6.70 -3.14 6.87
CA PHE A 99 -7.18 -2.05 6.03
C PHE A 99 -8.68 -2.19 5.76
N ASN A 100 -9.41 -1.12 6.08
CA ASN A 100 -10.83 -1.00 5.78
C ASN A 100 -11.08 -0.65 4.31
N ASP A 101 -12.35 -0.56 3.91
CA ASP A 101 -12.74 -0.30 2.52
C ASP A 101 -12.24 1.04 1.99
N SER A 102 -12.22 2.10 2.80
CA SER A 102 -11.76 3.43 2.35
C SER A 102 -10.26 3.42 2.07
N GLN A 103 -9.48 2.72 2.89
CA GLN A 103 -8.04 2.56 2.70
C GLN A 103 -7.73 1.69 1.48
N ARG A 104 -8.47 0.60 1.28
CA ARG A 104 -8.35 -0.26 0.08
C ARG A 104 -8.69 0.51 -1.20
N GLN A 105 -9.76 1.30 -1.19
CA GLN A 105 -10.14 2.13 -2.32
C GLN A 105 -9.06 3.17 -2.62
N ALA A 106 -8.54 3.84 -1.60
CA ALA A 106 -7.47 4.82 -1.76
C ALA A 106 -6.18 4.19 -2.33
N THR A 107 -5.85 2.94 -1.96
CA THR A 107 -4.75 2.19 -2.59
C THR A 107 -5.04 1.86 -4.07
N MET A 108 -6.27 1.49 -4.42
CA MET A 108 -6.65 1.29 -5.83
C MET A 108 -6.51 2.59 -6.63
N ASP A 109 -6.97 3.72 -6.07
CA ASP A 109 -6.86 5.03 -6.69
C ASP A 109 -5.39 5.40 -6.93
N ALA A 110 -4.49 5.13 -5.98
CA ALA A 110 -3.05 5.31 -6.16
C ALA A 110 -2.50 4.48 -7.34
N GLY A 111 -2.98 3.25 -7.51
CA GLY A 111 -2.64 2.39 -8.67
C GLY A 111 -3.12 2.99 -9.99
N VAL A 112 -4.34 3.51 -10.03
CA VAL A 112 -4.88 4.19 -11.22
C VAL A 112 -4.06 5.44 -11.57
N ILE A 113 -3.73 6.27 -10.58
CA ILE A 113 -2.87 7.47 -10.77
C ILE A 113 -1.49 7.07 -11.30
N ALA A 114 -0.96 5.92 -10.87
CA ALA A 114 0.30 5.38 -11.36
C ALA A 114 0.22 4.82 -12.79
N GLY A 115 -0.96 4.77 -13.41
CA GLY A 115 -1.18 4.20 -14.73
C GLY A 115 -1.22 2.67 -14.73
N LEU A 116 -1.62 2.06 -13.62
CA LEU A 116 -1.83 0.62 -13.49
C LEU A 116 -3.33 0.31 -13.40
N THR A 117 -3.75 -0.78 -14.03
CA THR A 117 -5.04 -1.41 -13.79
C THR A 117 -4.88 -2.35 -12.60
N VAL A 118 -5.45 -1.98 -11.46
CA VAL A 118 -5.42 -2.82 -10.25
C VAL A 118 -6.49 -3.90 -10.38
N LEU A 119 -6.05 -5.13 -10.67
CA LEU A 119 -6.94 -6.27 -10.88
C LEU A 119 -7.58 -6.73 -9.57
N ARG A 120 -6.82 -6.64 -8.48
CA ARG A 120 -7.24 -7.06 -7.15
C ARG A 120 -6.38 -6.40 -6.09
N ILE A 121 -7.01 -6.04 -4.97
CA ILE A 121 -6.33 -5.81 -3.70
C ILE A 121 -6.38 -7.10 -2.90
N ILE A 122 -5.22 -7.60 -2.47
CA ILE A 122 -5.12 -8.78 -1.60
C ILE A 122 -4.45 -8.41 -0.28
N ASN A 123 -4.69 -9.22 0.75
CA ASN A 123 -3.99 -9.02 2.02
C ASN A 123 -2.53 -9.45 1.85
N GLU A 124 -1.60 -8.69 2.44
CA GLU A 124 -0.16 -9.01 2.47
C GLU A 124 0.07 -10.43 3.00
N SER A 125 -0.65 -10.80 4.06
CA SER A 125 -0.59 -12.15 4.63
C SER A 125 -1.07 -13.24 3.67
N SER A 126 -2.19 -13.03 2.98
CA SER A 126 -2.65 -13.98 1.95
C SER A 126 -1.65 -14.09 0.80
N ALA A 127 -1.03 -12.98 0.40
CA ALA A 127 0.01 -13.00 -0.64
C ALA A 127 1.23 -13.82 -0.20
N ALA A 128 1.67 -13.64 1.05
CA ALA A 128 2.75 -14.42 1.64
C ALA A 128 2.38 -15.92 1.73
N ALA A 129 1.14 -16.26 2.11
CA ALA A 129 0.66 -17.64 2.15
C ALA A 129 0.71 -18.31 0.77
N ILE A 130 0.23 -17.60 -0.26
CA ILE A 130 0.27 -18.06 -1.66
C ILE A 130 1.70 -18.26 -2.11
N ALA A 131 2.60 -17.31 -1.81
CA ALA A 131 4.01 -17.40 -2.17
C ALA A 131 4.74 -18.57 -1.50
N TYR A 132 4.35 -18.92 -0.26
CA TYR A 132 4.87 -20.11 0.44
C TYR A 132 4.28 -21.43 -0.09
N GLY A 133 3.35 -21.39 -1.05
CA GLY A 133 2.76 -22.57 -1.67
C GLY A 133 1.65 -23.22 -0.84
N LEU A 134 1.09 -22.52 0.16
CA LEU A 134 -0.04 -23.03 0.95
C LEU A 134 -1.32 -23.21 0.11
N ASP A 135 -1.43 -22.48 -1.01
CA ASP A 135 -2.55 -22.55 -1.97
C ASP A 135 -2.35 -23.65 -3.05
N THR A 136 -1.15 -24.23 -3.18
CA THR A 136 -0.83 -25.19 -4.25
C THR A 136 -0.72 -26.61 -3.71
N LYS A 137 -1.78 -27.41 -3.83
CA LYS A 137 -1.88 -28.89 -4.02
C LYS A 137 -0.98 -29.87 -3.22
N ALA A 138 -0.03 -29.42 -2.41
CA ALA A 138 0.92 -30.22 -1.64
C ALA A 138 0.36 -30.62 -0.26
N LEU A 139 -0.86 -30.19 0.05
CA LEU A 139 -1.51 -30.45 1.31
C LEU A 139 -2.73 -31.33 1.02
N SER A 140 -2.73 -32.52 1.60
CA SER A 140 -3.84 -33.47 1.64
C SER A 140 -5.15 -32.71 1.84
N ARG A 141 -6.19 -32.99 1.03
CA ARG A 141 -7.47 -32.26 0.99
C ARG A 141 -8.29 -32.28 2.29
N ASP A 142 -7.76 -32.88 3.36
CA ASP A 142 -8.43 -33.13 4.63
C ASP A 142 -7.75 -32.47 5.85
N GLU A 143 -6.69 -31.68 5.65
CA GLU A 143 -5.99 -31.00 6.77
C GLU A 143 -6.42 -29.53 6.87
N VAL A 144 -7.08 -29.16 7.98
CA VAL A 144 -7.22 -27.76 8.38
C VAL A 144 -5.86 -27.30 8.91
N LYS A 145 -5.32 -26.21 8.37
CA LYS A 145 -4.06 -25.63 8.85
C LYS A 145 -4.28 -24.24 9.40
N ASP A 146 -3.85 -24.09 10.65
CA ASP A 146 -3.73 -22.81 11.32
C ASP A 146 -2.37 -22.21 10.92
N VAL A 147 -2.42 -21.17 10.09
CA VAL A 147 -1.23 -20.50 9.57
C VAL A 147 -1.14 -19.13 10.21
N LEU A 148 -0.07 -18.90 10.98
CA LEU A 148 0.26 -17.61 11.53
C LEU A 148 1.35 -16.97 10.68
N ILE A 149 1.07 -15.78 10.15
CA ILE A 149 2.01 -15.02 9.32
C ILE A 149 2.43 -13.78 10.08
N PHE A 150 3.74 -13.61 10.22
CA PHE A 150 4.37 -12.41 10.75
C PHE A 150 5.02 -11.63 9.61
N ASP A 151 4.48 -10.46 9.30
CA ASP A 151 5.12 -9.48 8.44
C ASP A 151 5.83 -8.43 9.32
N LEU A 152 7.16 -8.50 9.33
CA LEU A 152 8.04 -7.59 10.07
C LEU A 152 8.66 -6.59 9.10
N GLY A 153 7.90 -5.53 8.80
CA GLY A 153 8.36 -4.42 7.98
C GLY A 153 9.07 -3.32 8.78
N GLY A 154 9.72 -2.38 8.10
CA GLY A 154 10.48 -1.29 8.72
C GLY A 154 9.67 -0.23 9.49
N GLY A 155 8.33 -0.35 9.54
CA GLY A 155 7.44 0.61 10.22
C GLY A 155 6.11 0.02 10.71
N ALA A 156 5.90 -1.29 10.55
CA ALA A 156 4.75 -2.00 11.11
C ALA A 156 5.11 -3.47 11.33
N LEU A 157 4.59 -4.05 12.41
CA LEU A 157 4.56 -5.49 12.63
C LEU A 157 3.11 -5.93 12.44
N ASP A 158 2.86 -6.66 11.36
CA ASP A 158 1.53 -7.15 11.04
C ASP A 158 1.51 -8.66 11.28
N ALA A 159 0.84 -9.08 12.34
CA ALA A 159 0.57 -10.48 12.63
C ALA A 159 -0.84 -10.83 12.16
N SER A 160 -0.98 -11.92 11.42
CA SER A 160 -2.27 -12.36 10.90
C SER A 160 -2.42 -13.87 10.98
N PHE A 161 -3.59 -14.30 11.42
CA PHE A 161 -3.95 -15.70 11.54
C PHE A 161 -4.89 -16.07 10.39
N LEU A 162 -4.49 -17.07 9.63
CA LEU A 162 -5.23 -17.59 8.48
C LEU A 162 -5.56 -19.05 8.76
N ILE A 163 -6.85 -19.38 8.75
CA ILE A 163 -7.34 -20.75 8.84
C ILE A 163 -7.62 -21.22 7.42
N GLU A 164 -6.77 -22.10 6.90
CA GLU A 164 -7.00 -22.74 5.60
C GLU A 164 -7.79 -24.04 5.84
N SER A 165 -9.02 -24.10 5.35
CA SER A 165 -9.89 -25.27 5.47
C SER A 165 -10.01 -25.97 4.12
N GLY A 166 -9.52 -27.20 4.02
CA GLY A 166 -9.71 -28.02 2.82
C GLY A 166 -11.20 -28.19 2.47
N ARG A 167 -11.56 -27.96 1.19
CA ARG A 167 -12.90 -28.28 0.70
C ARG A 167 -13.12 -29.80 0.76
N ARG A 168 -13.97 -30.26 1.67
CA ARG A 168 -14.59 -31.60 1.58
C ARG A 168 -15.43 -31.67 0.31
N SER A 169 -14.98 -32.44 -0.67
CA SER A 169 -15.79 -32.82 -1.82
C SER A 169 -16.84 -33.83 -1.36
N HIS A 170 -18.12 -33.47 -1.48
CA HIS A 170 -19.21 -34.44 -1.57
C HIS A 170 -19.31 -34.99 -3.00
#